data_AF-A0A5R8VSL5-F1
#
_entry.id   AF-A0A5R8VSL5-F1
#
_cell.length_a   1.000
_cell.length_b   1.000
_cell.length_c   1.000
_cell.angle_alpha   90.00
_cell.angle_beta   90.00
_cell.angle_gamma   90.00
#
_symmetry.space_group_name_H-M   'P 1'
#
loop_
_entity.id
_entity.type
_entity.pdbx_description
1 polymer ?
#
loop_
_entity_poly.entity_id
_entity_poly.type
_entity_poly.pdbx_seq_one_letter_code
_entity_poly.pdbx_strand_id
1 'polypeptide(L)'
;MDREPEPPVLRHGRVIVPGTARQLAVYGLFPPSPIQHRELQGANRIFRAKASEPELLWISFDELCAADASAGDYRGLAAGAELWVIDGVPAPESTDAGRQAEAWERFAEVLRELAAAKVALFVVGARPMDWAAASATAPDAGLRGTFPEIHRLLARLERVKSDEAVAIERVSGS
;
A
#
# COMPACT_ATOMS: atom_id res chain seq x y z
N MET A 1 -33.84 7.09 -7.05
CA MET A 1 -32.53 7.16 -7.72
C MET A 1 -31.52 6.62 -6.75
N ASP A 2 -31.32 5.30 -6.77
CA ASP A 2 -30.23 4.68 -6.04
C ASP A 2 -28.93 5.22 -6.62
N ARG A 3 -28.18 5.94 -5.78
CA ARG A 3 -26.83 6.37 -6.11
C ARG A 3 -26.03 5.08 -6.25
N GLU A 4 -25.54 4.79 -7.45
CA GLU A 4 -24.59 3.70 -7.66
C GLU A 4 -23.50 3.83 -6.58
N PRO A 5 -23.22 2.78 -5.80
CA PRO A 5 -22.29 2.89 -4.68
C PRO A 5 -20.95 3.36 -5.24
N GLU A 6 -20.46 4.51 -4.73
CA GLU A 6 -19.17 5.03 -5.16
C GLU A 6 -18.12 3.93 -4.96
N PRO A 7 -17.30 3.64 -5.99
CA PRO A 7 -16.30 2.59 -5.90
C PRO A 7 -15.35 2.89 -4.74
N PRO A 8 -14.94 1.87 -3.97
CA PRO A 8 -14.17 2.08 -2.76
C PRO A 8 -12.85 2.80 -3.06
N VAL A 9 -12.44 3.68 -2.14
CA VAL A 9 -11.18 4.44 -2.14
C VAL A 9 -10.62 4.48 -0.72
N LEU A 10 -9.29 4.48 -0.59
CA LEU A 10 -8.64 4.63 0.71
C LEU A 10 -8.71 6.09 1.14
N ARG A 11 -9.33 6.35 2.30
CA ARG A 11 -9.64 7.73 2.74
C ARG A 11 -8.61 8.31 3.69
N HIS A 12 -7.82 7.47 4.33
CA HIS A 12 -6.85 7.85 5.35
C HIS A 12 -5.53 7.13 5.09
N GLY A 13 -4.42 7.86 5.22
CA GLY A 13 -3.11 7.30 4.96
C GLY A 13 -2.24 8.17 4.07
N ARG A 14 -1.06 7.65 3.74
CA ARG A 14 0.00 8.39 3.05
C ARG A 14 0.78 7.50 2.10
N VAL A 15 1.23 8.09 1.00
CA VAL A 15 2.30 7.53 0.17
C VAL A 15 3.58 8.25 0.54
N ILE A 16 4.53 7.54 1.14
CA ILE A 16 5.79 8.09 1.65
C ILE A 16 6.94 7.65 0.75
N VAL A 17 7.62 8.64 0.18
CA VAL A 17 8.82 8.48 -0.64
C VAL A 17 9.87 9.50 -0.19
N PRO A 18 11.14 9.13 0.00
CA PRO A 18 11.72 7.79 -0.21
C PRO A 18 11.51 6.82 0.97
N GLY A 19 10.63 7.13 1.92
CA GLY A 19 10.30 6.22 3.02
C GLY A 19 11.37 6.20 4.11
N THR A 20 12.06 7.32 4.35
CA THR A 20 13.13 7.36 5.35
C THR A 20 12.57 7.11 6.74
N ALA A 21 13.41 6.58 7.64
CA ALA A 21 13.04 6.42 9.05
C ALA A 21 12.57 7.74 9.69
N ARG A 22 13.10 8.88 9.23
CA ARG A 22 12.68 10.21 9.71
C ARG A 22 11.27 10.59 9.24
N GLN A 23 10.93 10.31 7.98
CA GLN A 23 9.57 10.53 7.47
C GLN A 23 8.56 9.66 8.21
N LEU A 24 8.88 8.39 8.41
CA LEU A 24 8.05 7.44 9.14
C LEU A 24 7.86 7.85 10.61
N ALA A 25 8.93 8.28 11.28
CA ALA A 25 8.89 8.67 12.69
C ALA A 25 7.95 9.85 12.99
N VAL A 26 7.68 10.73 12.02
CA VAL A 26 6.71 11.82 12.22
C VAL A 26 5.28 11.32 12.33
N TYR A 27 5.01 10.15 11.79
CA TYR A 27 3.72 9.47 11.90
C TYR A 27 3.74 8.37 12.97
N GLY A 28 4.75 8.35 13.85
CA GLY A 28 4.90 7.33 14.89
C GLY A 28 5.28 5.95 14.36
N LEU A 29 5.68 5.86 13.08
CA LEU A 29 6.07 4.61 12.44
C LEU A 29 7.59 4.42 12.56
N PHE A 30 7.99 3.28 13.10
CA PHE A 30 9.39 2.90 13.23
C PHE A 30 9.59 1.56 12.54
N PRO A 31 10.51 1.44 11.57
CA PRO A 31 10.78 0.18 10.90
C PRO A 31 10.98 -0.96 11.93
N PRO A 32 10.18 -2.03 11.85
CA PRO A 32 10.27 -3.11 12.82
C PRO A 32 11.63 -3.78 12.80
N SER A 33 12.09 -4.18 13.98
CA SER A 33 13.25 -5.05 14.12
C SER A 33 12.89 -6.51 13.76
N PRO A 34 13.84 -7.35 13.35
CA PRO A 34 13.55 -8.74 12.97
C PRO A 34 12.86 -9.58 14.05
N ILE A 35 13.07 -9.27 15.33
CA ILE A 35 12.41 -9.96 16.46
C ILE A 35 10.91 -9.65 16.56
N GLN A 36 10.44 -8.57 15.91
CA GLN A 36 9.02 -8.21 15.82
C GLN A 36 8.30 -8.91 14.66
N HIS A 37 9.02 -9.62 13.80
CA HIS A 37 8.40 -10.35 12.69
C HIS A 37 7.42 -11.39 13.22
N ARG A 38 6.27 -11.51 12.56
CA ARG A 38 5.19 -12.43 12.92
C ARG A 38 4.70 -13.19 11.69
N GLU A 39 4.33 -14.44 11.91
CA GLU A 39 3.58 -15.22 10.94
C GLU A 39 2.09 -15.01 11.19
N LEU A 40 1.36 -14.67 10.14
CA LEU A 40 -0.08 -14.44 10.18
C LEU A 40 -0.79 -15.45 9.31
N GLN A 41 -1.83 -16.06 9.87
CA GLN A 41 -2.65 -17.02 9.15
C GLN A 41 -3.62 -16.26 8.23
N GLY A 42 -3.40 -16.38 6.92
CA GLY A 42 -4.40 -16.07 5.91
C GLY A 42 -5.40 -17.20 5.71
N ALA A 43 -6.35 -17.01 4.80
CA ALA A 43 -7.33 -18.01 4.42
C ALA A 43 -6.66 -19.24 3.77
N ASN A 44 -5.67 -19.01 2.90
CA ASN A 44 -5.03 -20.03 2.08
C ASN A 44 -3.53 -20.18 2.34
N ARG A 45 -2.88 -19.18 2.96
CA ARG A 45 -1.43 -19.20 3.21
C ARG A 45 -1.03 -18.48 4.50
N ILE A 46 0.22 -18.68 4.89
CA ILE A 46 0.86 -17.90 5.95
C ILE A 46 1.53 -16.67 5.33
N PHE A 47 1.38 -15.53 5.98
CA PHE A 47 2.04 -14.27 5.64
C PHE A 47 3.14 -13.96 6.65
N ARG A 48 4.29 -13.52 6.16
CA ARG A 48 5.40 -13.04 6.98
C ARG A 48 5.33 -11.53 7.16
N ALA A 49 4.66 -11.09 8.21
CA ALA A 49 4.61 -9.68 8.58
C ALA A 49 5.92 -9.25 9.25
N LYS A 50 6.35 -8.01 8.98
CA LYS A 50 7.47 -7.36 9.68
C LYS A 50 7.07 -6.97 11.11
N ALA A 51 5.81 -6.63 11.31
CA ALA A 51 5.21 -6.48 12.64
C ALA A 51 3.71 -6.73 12.55
N SER A 52 3.15 -7.28 13.62
CA SER A 52 1.70 -7.36 13.82
C SER A 52 1.42 -7.05 15.27
N GLU A 53 0.83 -5.89 15.50
CA GLU A 53 0.32 -5.42 16.80
C GLU A 53 -1.21 -5.38 16.71
N PRO A 54 -1.95 -5.22 17.83
CA PRO A 54 -3.42 -5.31 17.82
C PRO A 54 -4.13 -4.39 16.82
N GLU A 55 -3.54 -3.25 16.47
CA GLU A 55 -4.13 -2.26 15.55
C GLU A 55 -3.26 -1.99 14.31
N LEU A 56 -2.05 -2.55 14.24
CA LEU A 56 -1.07 -2.26 13.20
C LEU A 56 -0.59 -3.55 12.52
N LEU A 57 -0.70 -3.58 11.20
CA LEU A 57 0.00 -4.54 10.36
C LEU A 57 1.10 -3.86 9.55
N TRP A 58 2.34 -4.35 9.68
CA TRP A 58 3.45 -3.95 8.82
C TRP A 58 3.90 -5.14 7.98
N ILE A 59 3.81 -5.04 6.66
CA ILE A 59 4.12 -6.14 5.74
C ILE A 59 4.79 -5.60 4.46
N SER A 60 5.64 -6.41 3.83
CA SER A 60 6.29 -6.01 2.57
C SER A 60 5.40 -6.24 1.35
N PHE A 61 5.58 -5.39 0.33
CA PHE A 61 5.00 -5.58 -1.00
C PHE A 61 5.25 -6.99 -1.54
N ASP A 62 6.50 -7.46 -1.48
CA ASP A 62 6.88 -8.78 -2.00
C ASP A 62 6.12 -9.94 -1.32
N GLU A 63 5.83 -9.81 -0.02
CA GLU A 63 5.11 -10.85 0.72
C GLU A 63 3.61 -10.82 0.39
N LEU A 64 3.03 -9.62 0.29
CA LEU A 64 1.62 -9.45 -0.09
C LEU A 64 1.34 -9.90 -1.52
N CYS A 65 2.26 -9.61 -2.43
CA CYS A 65 2.10 -9.85 -3.86
C CYS A 65 2.76 -11.16 -4.32
N ALA A 66 3.26 -11.98 -3.40
CA ALA A 66 3.75 -13.32 -3.69
C ALA A 66 2.62 -14.17 -4.30
N ALA A 67 3.04 -15.21 -5.05
CA ALA A 67 2.11 -16.19 -5.60
C ALA A 67 1.24 -16.80 -4.48
N ASP A 68 0.04 -17.25 -4.83
CA ASP A 68 -0.93 -17.94 -3.94
C ASP A 68 -1.71 -17.07 -2.94
N ALA A 69 -1.48 -15.75 -2.90
CA ALA A 69 -2.34 -14.85 -2.14
C ALA A 69 -3.66 -14.57 -2.88
N SER A 70 -4.77 -14.52 -2.14
CA SER A 70 -6.12 -14.30 -2.66
C SER A 70 -6.85 -13.14 -1.97
N ALA A 71 -7.92 -12.63 -2.58
CA ALA A 71 -8.79 -11.62 -1.95
C ALA A 71 -9.30 -12.03 -0.56
N GLY A 72 -9.58 -13.32 -0.35
CA GLY A 72 -9.99 -13.85 0.96
C GLY A 72 -8.91 -13.74 2.03
N ASP A 73 -7.64 -13.88 1.64
CA ASP A 73 -6.50 -13.67 2.53
C ASP A 73 -6.41 -12.22 2.98
N TYR A 74 -6.46 -11.29 2.03
CA TYR A 74 -6.35 -9.86 2.33
C TYR A 74 -7.50 -9.37 3.22
N ARG A 75 -8.72 -9.86 2.98
CA ARG A 75 -9.88 -9.53 3.81
C ARG A 75 -9.72 -10.02 5.25
N GLY A 76 -9.22 -11.25 5.42
CA GLY A 76 -8.97 -11.82 6.74
C GLY A 76 -7.94 -11.00 7.52
N LEU A 77 -6.84 -10.62 6.86
CA LEU A 77 -5.84 -9.74 7.45
C LEU A 77 -6.40 -8.34 7.77
N ALA A 78 -7.21 -7.77 6.88
CA ALA A 78 -7.75 -6.42 7.01
C ALA A 78 -8.77 -6.29 8.16
N ALA A 79 -9.48 -7.37 8.50
CA ALA A 79 -10.44 -7.39 9.58
C ALA A 79 -9.82 -7.21 10.98
N GLY A 80 -8.51 -7.48 11.12
CA GLY A 80 -7.82 -7.49 12.41
C GLY A 80 -6.95 -6.26 12.70
N ALA A 81 -6.81 -5.31 11.77
CA ALA A 81 -5.93 -4.15 11.97
C ALA A 81 -6.56 -2.88 11.41
N GLU A 82 -6.47 -1.79 12.16
CA GLU A 82 -6.99 -0.48 11.78
C GLU A 82 -6.00 0.30 10.90
N LEU A 83 -4.71 -0.03 11.02
CA LEU A 83 -3.60 0.61 10.31
C LEU A 83 -2.72 -0.41 9.60
N TRP A 84 -2.40 -0.14 8.34
CA TRP A 84 -1.47 -0.93 7.55
C TRP A 84 -0.30 -0.11 7.06
N VAL A 85 0.89 -0.71 7.10
CA VAL A 85 2.10 -0.22 6.43
C VAL A 85 2.53 -1.26 5.42
N ILE A 86 2.45 -0.91 4.12
CA ILE A 86 3.00 -1.71 3.04
C ILE A 86 4.35 -1.12 2.66
N ASP A 87 5.40 -1.86 2.98
CA ASP A 87 6.78 -1.42 2.82
C ASP A 87 7.47 -2.05 1.60
N GLY A 88 8.47 -1.34 1.06
CA GLY A 88 9.26 -1.79 -0.07
C GLY A 88 8.49 -1.79 -1.39
N VAL A 89 7.48 -0.93 -1.55
CA VAL A 89 6.74 -0.84 -2.82
C VAL A 89 7.68 -0.32 -3.91
N PRO A 90 7.87 -1.08 -5.02
CA PRO A 90 8.74 -0.63 -6.10
C PRO A 90 8.13 0.59 -6.81
N ALA A 91 8.96 1.39 -7.49
CA ALA A 91 8.41 2.38 -8.41
C ALA A 91 7.78 1.64 -9.61
N PRO A 92 6.57 2.02 -10.04
CA PRO A 92 5.93 1.43 -11.20
C PRO A 92 6.71 1.78 -12.46
N GLU A 93 7.07 0.78 -13.25
CA GLU A 93 7.75 0.97 -14.53
C GLU A 93 6.84 0.51 -15.66
N SER A 94 6.79 1.27 -16.76
CA SER A 94 5.92 0.91 -17.88
C SER A 94 6.35 -0.39 -18.57
N THR A 95 7.60 -0.81 -18.37
CA THR A 95 8.16 -2.06 -18.89
C THR A 95 7.98 -3.25 -17.97
N ASP A 96 7.30 -3.08 -16.83
CA ASP A 96 6.97 -4.19 -15.94
C ASP A 96 6.20 -5.27 -16.73
N ALA A 97 6.55 -6.53 -16.51
CA ALA A 97 5.98 -7.65 -17.25
C ALA A 97 6.09 -8.95 -16.45
N GLY A 98 5.33 -9.97 -16.87
CA GLY A 98 5.33 -11.29 -16.22
C GLY A 98 5.01 -11.17 -14.73
N ARG A 99 5.88 -11.75 -13.88
CA ARG A 99 5.68 -11.76 -12.42
C ARG A 99 5.50 -10.37 -11.81
N GLN A 100 6.16 -9.33 -12.34
CA GLN A 100 6.00 -7.98 -11.81
C GLN A 100 4.62 -7.39 -12.17
N ALA A 101 4.11 -7.67 -13.37
CA ALA A 101 2.77 -7.24 -13.77
C ALA A 101 1.69 -7.93 -12.92
N GLU A 102 1.82 -9.25 -12.69
CA GLU A 102 0.91 -9.98 -11.80
C GLU A 102 0.99 -9.50 -10.34
N ALA A 103 2.17 -9.07 -9.87
CA ALA A 103 2.33 -8.48 -8.55
C ALA A 103 1.53 -7.17 -8.42
N TRP A 104 1.48 -6.36 -9.48
CA TRP A 104 0.66 -5.15 -9.51
C TRP A 104 -0.83 -5.44 -9.50
N GLU A 105 -1.28 -6.49 -10.19
CA GLU A 105 -2.69 -6.92 -10.14
C GLU A 105 -3.09 -7.33 -8.72
N ARG A 106 -2.25 -8.12 -8.05
CA ARG A 106 -2.43 -8.50 -6.64
C ARG A 106 -2.39 -7.28 -5.72
N PHE A 107 -1.51 -6.33 -5.97
CA PHE A 107 -1.47 -5.09 -5.21
C PHE A 107 -2.79 -4.30 -5.35
N ALA A 108 -3.36 -4.21 -6.55
CA ALA A 108 -4.67 -3.60 -6.73
C ALA A 108 -5.76 -4.35 -5.93
N GLU A 109 -5.75 -5.68 -5.89
CA GLU A 109 -6.66 -6.48 -5.05
C GLU A 109 -6.51 -6.16 -3.56
N VAL A 110 -5.28 -6.09 -3.03
CA VAL A 110 -5.01 -5.68 -1.65
C VAL A 110 -5.65 -4.32 -1.37
N LEU A 111 -5.39 -3.33 -2.23
CA LEU A 111 -5.91 -1.98 -2.06
C LEU A 111 -7.44 -1.92 -2.08
N ARG A 112 -8.11 -2.75 -2.90
CA ARG A 112 -9.58 -2.86 -2.91
C ARG A 112 -10.12 -3.38 -1.59
N GLU A 113 -9.54 -4.46 -1.07
CA GLU A 113 -9.99 -5.07 0.19
C GLU A 113 -9.72 -4.12 1.38
N LEU A 114 -8.57 -3.44 1.42
CA LEU A 114 -8.29 -2.41 2.44
C LEU A 114 -9.23 -1.21 2.34
N ALA A 115 -9.56 -0.77 1.13
CA ALA A 115 -10.53 0.31 0.92
C ALA A 115 -11.93 -0.09 1.38
N ALA A 116 -12.34 -1.33 1.13
CA ALA A 116 -13.62 -1.88 1.60
C ALA A 116 -13.67 -1.97 3.13
N ALA A 117 -12.56 -2.37 3.76
CA ALA A 117 -12.41 -2.44 5.21
C ALA A 117 -12.19 -1.06 5.88
N LYS A 118 -11.99 0.00 5.09
CA LYS A 118 -11.70 1.38 5.56
C LYS A 118 -10.45 1.48 6.44
N VAL A 119 -9.47 0.62 6.19
CA VAL A 119 -8.18 0.62 6.88
C VAL A 119 -7.38 1.86 6.49
N ALA A 120 -6.69 2.47 7.46
CA ALA A 120 -5.73 3.53 7.18
C ALA A 120 -4.43 2.94 6.61
N LEU A 121 -3.91 3.50 5.51
CA LEU A 121 -2.81 2.88 4.76
C LEU A 121 -1.59 3.79 4.60
N PHE A 122 -0.42 3.30 4.99
CA PHE A 122 0.87 3.83 4.58
C PHE A 122 1.48 2.97 3.48
N VAL A 123 1.77 3.59 2.34
CA VAL A 123 2.51 2.97 1.23
C VAL A 123 3.90 3.56 1.22
N VAL A 124 4.92 2.72 1.45
CA VAL A 124 6.31 3.16 1.61
C VAL A 124 7.14 2.61 0.45
N GLY A 125 7.83 3.50 -0.26
CA GLY A 125 8.70 3.13 -1.37
C GLY A 125 9.94 4.02 -1.47
N ALA A 126 11.02 3.47 -2.02
CA ALA A 126 12.31 4.16 -2.11
C ALA A 126 12.40 5.17 -3.27
N ARG A 127 11.55 5.02 -4.29
CA ARG A 127 11.54 5.83 -5.51
C ARG A 127 10.17 6.49 -5.72
N PRO A 128 10.08 7.62 -6.45
CA PRO A 128 8.80 8.23 -6.80
C PRO A 128 7.86 7.25 -7.48
N MET A 129 6.64 7.13 -6.96
CA MET A 129 5.62 6.23 -7.50
C MET A 129 4.58 7.00 -8.33
N ASP A 130 4.71 6.95 -9.64
CA ASP A 130 3.76 7.57 -10.58
C ASP A 130 3.10 6.52 -11.48
N TRP A 131 2.07 5.87 -10.94
CA TRP A 131 1.29 4.86 -11.66
C TRP A 131 0.57 5.43 -12.89
N ALA A 132 0.14 6.71 -12.87
CA ALA A 132 -0.55 7.31 -14.00
C ALA A 132 0.42 7.51 -15.18
N ALA A 133 1.61 8.04 -14.90
CA ALA A 133 2.66 8.18 -15.91
C ALA A 133 3.11 6.82 -16.47
N ALA A 134 3.34 5.83 -15.59
CA ALA A 134 3.73 4.49 -16.02
C ALA A 134 2.67 3.81 -16.89
N SER A 135 1.38 4.03 -16.61
CA SER A 135 0.27 3.47 -17.40
C SER A 135 0.24 4.02 -18.82
N ALA A 136 0.47 5.32 -18.98
CA ALA A 136 0.38 6.01 -20.27
C ALA A 136 1.36 5.45 -21.32
N THR A 137 2.48 4.86 -20.88
CA THR A 137 3.51 4.29 -21.76
C THR A 137 3.62 2.78 -21.67
N ALA A 138 2.73 2.10 -20.93
CA ALA A 138 2.79 0.65 -20.74
C ALA A 138 2.37 -0.10 -22.03
N PRO A 139 3.21 -1.02 -22.56
CA PRO A 139 2.84 -1.87 -23.69
C PRO A 139 1.90 -3.00 -23.25
N ASP A 140 1.98 -3.43 -21.99
CA ASP A 140 1.14 -4.46 -21.40
C ASP A 140 -0.29 -3.95 -21.15
N ALA A 141 -1.29 -4.71 -21.61
CA ALA A 141 -2.70 -4.32 -21.47
C ALA A 141 -3.23 -4.45 -20.03
N GLY A 142 -2.71 -5.42 -19.27
CA GLY A 142 -3.03 -5.59 -17.86
C GLY A 142 -2.57 -4.39 -17.06
N LEU A 143 -1.31 -3.95 -17.25
CA LEU A 143 -0.79 -2.74 -16.60
C LEU A 143 -1.55 -1.47 -16.97
N ARG A 144 -2.01 -1.34 -18.22
CA ARG A 144 -2.87 -0.22 -18.62
C ARG A 144 -4.21 -0.18 -17.88
N GLY A 145 -4.72 -1.32 -17.41
CA GLY A 145 -5.91 -1.38 -16.54
C GLY A 145 -5.57 -1.19 -15.06
N THR A 146 -4.53 -1.87 -14.59
CA THR A 146 -4.15 -1.99 -13.18
C THR A 146 -3.56 -0.70 -12.60
N PHE A 147 -2.69 -0.02 -13.34
CA PHE A 147 -2.05 1.22 -12.83
C PHE A 147 -3.03 2.39 -12.63
N PRO A 148 -3.98 2.68 -13.54
CA PRO A 148 -5.01 3.68 -13.28
C PRO A 148 -5.88 3.31 -12.09
N GLU A 149 -6.14 2.03 -11.87
CA GLU A 149 -6.87 1.58 -10.69
C GLU A 149 -6.10 1.82 -9.39
N ILE A 150 -4.83 1.43 -9.32
CA ILE A 150 -3.95 1.72 -8.17
C ILE A 150 -3.91 3.23 -7.92
N HIS A 151 -3.69 4.02 -8.98
CA HIS A 151 -3.70 5.47 -8.91
C HIS A 151 -5.00 6.00 -8.29
N ARG A 152 -6.16 5.50 -8.76
CA ARG A 152 -7.49 5.89 -8.26
C ARG A 152 -7.68 5.51 -6.78
N LEU A 153 -7.30 4.29 -6.39
CA LEU A 153 -7.46 3.79 -5.01
C LEU A 153 -6.63 4.61 -4.01
N LEU A 154 -5.46 5.06 -4.43
CA LEU A 154 -4.53 5.86 -3.62
C LEU A 154 -4.71 7.38 -3.79
N ALA A 155 -5.62 7.84 -4.64
CA ALA A 155 -5.72 9.26 -5.03
C ALA A 155 -6.00 10.22 -3.86
N ARG A 156 -6.59 9.71 -2.77
CA ARG A 156 -6.91 10.50 -1.58
C ARG A 156 -5.85 10.44 -0.49
N LEU A 157 -4.80 9.62 -0.67
CA LEU A 157 -3.69 9.55 0.28
C LEU A 157 -2.75 10.73 0.05
N GLU A 158 -2.29 11.33 1.15
CA GLU A 158 -1.33 12.41 1.07
C GLU A 158 0.04 11.90 0.60
N ARG A 159 0.75 12.71 -0.19
CA ARG A 159 2.08 12.34 -0.70
C ARG A 159 3.18 13.07 0.04
N VAL A 160 3.98 12.33 0.78
CA VAL A 160 5.17 12.83 1.48
C VAL A 160 6.38 12.57 0.59
N LYS A 161 6.98 13.64 0.05
CA LYS A 161 8.07 13.56 -0.95
C LYS A 161 9.47 13.92 -0.41
N SER A 162 9.54 14.55 0.76
CA SER A 162 10.80 15.02 1.37
C SER A 162 10.70 15.10 2.88
N ASP A 163 11.84 15.01 3.59
CA ASP A 163 11.94 15.25 5.04
C ASP A 163 11.53 16.68 5.43
N GLU A 164 11.64 17.63 4.52
CA GLU A 164 11.28 19.04 4.75
C GLU A 164 9.77 19.27 4.66
N ALA A 165 9.07 18.55 3.77
CA ALA A 165 7.61 18.57 3.70
C ALA A 165 6.96 18.12 5.03
N VAL A 166 7.65 17.20 5.71
CA VAL A 166 7.28 16.68 7.03
C VAL A 166 7.48 17.72 8.15
N ALA A 167 8.39 18.69 7.98
CA ALA A 167 8.60 19.76 8.95
C ALA A 167 7.49 20.83 8.91
N ILE A 168 6.89 21.07 7.73
CA ILE A 168 5.86 22.11 7.53
C ILE A 168 4.51 21.68 8.15
N GLU A 169 4.15 20.39 8.13
CA GLU A 169 2.94 19.89 8.79
C GLU A 169 2.91 20.16 10.30
N ARG A 170 4.07 20.31 10.95
CA ARG A 170 4.15 20.65 12.38
C ARG A 170 3.98 22.14 12.70
N VAL A 171 3.97 23.02 11.71
CA VAL A 171 3.91 24.49 11.93
C VAL A 171 2.50 25.06 11.71
N SER A 172 1.62 24.37 10.99
CA SER A 172 0.26 24.87 10.69
C SER A 172 -0.82 24.53 11.73
N GLY A 173 -0.43 24.00 12.90
CA GLY A 173 -1.34 23.75 14.03
C GLY A 173 -0.97 24.61 15.22
N SER A 174 -1.45 25.85 15.27
CA SER A 174 -1.45 26.71 16.46
C SER A 174 -2.72 27.54 16.50
#